data_AF-A0A6V8QMB1-F1
#
_entry.id   AF-A0A6V8QMB1-F1
#
_cell.length_a   1.000
_cell.length_b   1.000
_cell.length_c   1.000
_cell.angle_alpha   90.00
_cell.angle_beta   90.00
_cell.angle_gamma   90.00
#
_symmetry.space_group_name_H-M   'P 1'
#
loop_
_entity.id
_entity.type
_entity.pdbx_description
1 polymer ?
#
loop_
_entity_poly.entity_id
_entity_poly.type
_entity_poly.pdbx_seq_one_letter_code
_entity_poly.pdbx_strand_id
1 'polypeptide(L)'
;MEPDRELARRVTRSMETIFAFLEAELRRLMEWAIAQDPLQGVGVLATLERKLSEMGQSNQDFLNALLQKLHVSLEGQFRKFVDEQIRAIEDTKVKIKKRKGVISFIRIFPAFMTAVENMIAGVDHNQILRRTIDREYDRILKTMFESLMVIAREHPAVGIAGGTADPEDKEALNFHILLIENMNHFLEETDTRGLDVLEGWKTQANTEYHEHMALYLNTVMRRPLGRLLEQIENIEAQLQTGKSAMAIARQPSNNKAAFNKVLGSYDSKEVRKGIETLRKRVEKHFGDADDPTLSRGLVIRVLKECEEFYVGVENRIGRIITDVYSGEVIFEWPRADVKAAFR
;
A
#
# COMPACT_ATOMS: atom_id res chain seq x y z
N MET A 1 -48.47 -6.71 33.09
CA MET A 1 -49.46 -5.77 32.50
C MET A 1 -49.22 -5.78 31.01
N GLU A 2 -50.25 -6.05 30.21
CA GLU A 2 -50.15 -5.79 28.77
C GLU A 2 -50.00 -4.27 28.56
N PRO A 3 -49.06 -3.82 27.71
CA PRO A 3 -48.90 -2.40 27.42
C PRO A 3 -50.15 -1.86 26.73
N ASP A 4 -50.74 -0.79 27.28
CA ASP A 4 -51.91 -0.11 26.71
C ASP A 4 -51.50 0.61 25.41
N ARG A 5 -51.66 -0.12 24.31
CA ARG A 5 -51.33 0.34 22.95
C ARG A 5 -52.16 1.55 22.52
N GLU A 6 -53.36 1.72 23.05
CA GLU A 6 -54.20 2.84 22.69
C GLU A 6 -53.75 4.13 23.38
N LEU A 7 -53.39 4.04 24.66
CA LEU A 7 -52.78 5.15 25.38
C LEU A 7 -51.45 5.57 24.74
N ALA A 8 -50.58 4.61 24.37
CA ALA A 8 -49.32 4.90 23.68
C ALA A 8 -49.54 5.67 22.37
N ARG A 9 -50.52 5.25 21.55
CA ARG A 9 -50.87 5.97 20.30
C ARG A 9 -51.39 7.38 20.54
N ARG A 10 -52.21 7.58 21.58
CA ARG A 10 -52.71 8.92 21.95
C ARG A 10 -51.56 9.83 22.37
N VAL A 11 -50.65 9.34 23.20
CA VAL A 11 -49.45 10.07 23.62
C VAL A 11 -48.60 10.44 22.40
N THR A 12 -48.30 9.50 21.49
CA THR A 12 -47.52 9.78 20.28
C THR A 12 -48.16 10.87 19.41
N ARG A 13 -49.48 10.81 19.16
CA ARG A 13 -50.19 11.86 18.38
C ARG A 13 -50.15 13.24 19.06
N SER A 14 -50.29 13.28 20.38
CA SER A 14 -50.16 14.53 21.13
C SER A 14 -48.74 15.08 21.02
N MET A 15 -47.71 14.22 21.12
CA MET A 15 -46.31 14.62 20.94
C MET A 15 -46.04 15.15 19.52
N GLU A 16 -46.53 14.48 18.48
CA GLU A 16 -46.43 14.93 17.08
C GLU A 16 -47.04 16.32 16.87
N THR A 17 -48.15 16.62 17.56
CA THR A 17 -48.82 17.92 17.45
C THR A 17 -48.07 19.02 18.20
N ILE A 18 -47.65 18.76 19.45
CA ILE A 18 -46.96 19.73 20.29
C ILE A 18 -45.55 20.02 19.75
N PHE A 19 -44.86 18.99 19.28
CA PHE A 19 -43.46 19.07 18.83
C PHE A 19 -43.31 18.97 17.31
N ALA A 20 -44.33 19.36 16.54
CA ALA A 20 -44.28 19.35 15.07
C ALA A 20 -43.09 20.13 14.48
N PHE A 21 -42.59 21.15 15.20
CA PHE A 21 -41.44 21.96 14.79
C PHE A 21 -40.09 21.23 14.96
N LEU A 22 -40.01 20.23 15.85
CA LEU A 22 -38.76 19.68 16.33
C LEU A 22 -37.97 18.96 15.22
N GLU A 23 -38.66 18.26 14.32
CA GLU A 23 -38.03 17.59 13.17
C GLU A 23 -37.30 18.59 12.27
N ALA A 24 -37.96 19.70 11.95
CA ALA A 24 -37.37 20.73 11.10
C ALA A 24 -36.19 21.44 11.77
N GLU A 25 -36.29 21.75 13.08
CA GLU A 25 -35.19 22.37 13.81
C GLU A 25 -33.97 21.44 13.97
N LEU A 26 -34.18 20.17 14.32
CA LEU A 26 -33.08 19.21 14.45
C LEU A 26 -32.41 18.94 13.10
N ARG A 27 -33.19 18.86 12.01
CA ARG A 27 -32.64 18.77 10.66
C ARG A 27 -31.79 19.99 10.32
N ARG A 28 -32.26 21.21 10.60
CA ARG A 28 -31.47 22.44 10.37
C ARG A 28 -30.18 22.46 11.18
N LEU A 29 -30.23 22.04 12.44
CA LEU A 29 -29.03 21.95 13.28
C LEU A 29 -28.02 20.94 12.71
N MET A 30 -28.50 19.78 12.28
CA MET A 30 -27.69 18.74 11.66
C MET A 30 -27.04 19.24 10.35
N GLU A 31 -27.82 19.89 9.48
CA GLU A 31 -27.32 20.47 8.23
C GLU A 31 -26.30 21.58 8.49
N TRP A 32 -26.53 22.43 9.49
CA TRP A 32 -25.58 23.45 9.92
C TRP A 32 -24.26 22.84 10.42
N ALA A 33 -24.33 21.75 11.20
CA ALA A 33 -23.14 21.10 11.76
C ALA A 33 -22.21 20.51 10.68
N ILE A 34 -22.78 20.01 9.58
CA ILE A 34 -22.02 19.40 8.48
C ILE A 34 -21.74 20.36 7.31
N ALA A 35 -22.25 21.60 7.36
CA ALA A 35 -22.13 22.56 6.26
C ALA A 35 -20.68 22.97 5.98
N GLN A 36 -19.84 23.09 7.01
CA GLN A 36 -18.43 23.47 6.84
C GLN A 36 -17.53 22.27 6.61
N ASP A 37 -17.80 21.16 7.29
CA ASP A 37 -17.03 19.93 7.21
C ASP A 37 -17.98 18.73 7.22
N PRO A 38 -18.25 18.13 6.04
CA PRO A 38 -19.11 16.95 5.93
C PRO A 38 -18.65 15.77 6.79
N LEU A 39 -17.35 15.71 7.15
CA LEU A 39 -16.80 14.64 7.98
C LEU A 39 -17.39 14.65 9.39
N GLN A 40 -17.79 15.82 9.91
CA GLN A 40 -18.45 15.95 11.21
C GLN A 40 -19.75 15.14 11.29
N GLY A 41 -20.36 14.83 10.13
CA GLY A 41 -21.54 13.97 10.05
C GLY A 41 -21.33 12.59 10.66
N VAL A 42 -20.10 12.06 10.66
CA VAL A 42 -19.76 10.78 11.28
C VAL A 42 -19.97 10.85 12.80
N GLY A 43 -19.48 11.89 13.47
CA GLY A 43 -19.65 12.08 14.92
C GLY A 43 -21.11 12.29 15.31
N VAL A 44 -21.87 13.00 14.47
CA VAL A 44 -23.32 13.18 14.66
C VAL A 44 -24.05 11.84 14.50
N LEU A 45 -23.70 11.02 13.50
CA LEU A 45 -24.22 9.66 13.36
C LEU A 45 -23.94 8.79 14.59
N ALA A 46 -22.71 8.82 15.11
CA ALA A 46 -22.34 8.08 16.31
C ALA A 46 -23.17 8.49 17.53
N THR A 47 -23.45 9.79 17.64
CA THR A 47 -24.30 10.33 18.71
C THR A 47 -25.75 9.85 18.56
N LEU A 48 -26.29 9.89 17.34
CA LEU A 48 -27.65 9.44 17.03
C LEU A 48 -27.82 7.93 17.28
N GLU A 49 -26.87 7.09 16.85
CA GLU A 49 -26.94 5.64 17.07
C GLU A 49 -26.86 5.27 18.54
N ARG A 50 -25.98 5.93 19.30
CA ARG A 50 -25.90 5.74 20.75
C ARG A 50 -27.22 6.07 21.42
N LYS A 51 -27.85 7.18 21.06
CA LYS A 51 -29.15 7.59 21.60
C LYS A 51 -30.28 6.66 21.18
N LEU A 52 -30.31 6.22 19.92
CA LEU A 52 -31.27 5.22 19.44
C LEU A 52 -31.13 3.88 20.19
N SER A 53 -29.90 3.46 20.50
CA SER A 53 -29.65 2.26 21.28
C SER A 53 -30.14 2.40 22.73
N GLU A 54 -29.83 3.52 23.40
CA GLU A 54 -30.32 3.84 24.75
C GLU A 54 -31.87 3.88 24.80
N MET A 55 -32.50 4.41 23.76
CA MET A 55 -33.95 4.59 23.70
C MET A 55 -34.73 3.38 23.20
N GLY A 56 -34.05 2.34 22.68
CA GLY A 56 -34.68 1.16 22.10
C GLY A 56 -35.53 0.34 23.09
N GLN A 57 -35.29 0.48 24.39
CA GLN A 57 -36.09 -0.16 25.45
C GLN A 57 -37.10 0.79 26.13
N SER A 58 -37.20 2.03 25.65
CA SER A 58 -38.12 3.03 26.20
C SER A 58 -39.49 3.01 25.53
N ASN A 59 -40.47 3.67 26.16
CA ASN A 59 -41.80 3.91 25.58
C ASN A 59 -41.88 5.21 24.74
N GLN A 60 -40.73 5.75 24.30
CA GLN A 60 -40.64 7.03 23.62
C GLN A 60 -40.75 6.89 22.09
N ASP A 61 -41.86 6.32 21.61
CA ASP A 61 -42.08 6.00 20.19
C ASP A 61 -41.91 7.22 19.25
N PHE A 62 -42.45 8.38 19.65
CA PHE A 62 -42.31 9.63 18.90
C PHE A 62 -40.84 10.01 18.67
N LEU A 63 -40.04 10.04 19.73
CA LEU A 63 -38.63 10.41 19.66
C LEU A 63 -37.81 9.35 18.92
N ASN A 64 -38.09 8.07 19.12
CA ASN A 64 -37.46 6.99 18.36
C ASN A 64 -37.69 7.16 16.85
N ALA A 65 -38.95 7.38 16.43
CA ALA A 65 -39.28 7.61 15.03
C ALA A 65 -38.59 8.86 14.46
N LEU A 66 -38.54 9.94 15.23
CA LEU A 66 -37.89 11.19 14.86
C LEU A 66 -36.38 11.01 14.65
N LEU A 67 -35.69 10.41 15.62
CA LEU A 67 -34.24 10.19 15.57
C LEU A 67 -33.86 9.22 14.44
N GLN A 68 -34.68 8.19 14.17
CA GLN A 68 -34.49 7.30 13.03
C GLN A 68 -34.55 8.04 11.69
N LYS A 69 -35.51 8.96 11.50
CA LYS A 69 -35.58 9.79 10.27
C LYS A 69 -34.33 10.66 10.09
N LEU A 70 -33.85 11.28 11.16
CA LEU A 70 -32.63 12.11 11.13
C LEU A 70 -31.41 11.26 10.80
N HIS A 71 -31.28 10.10 11.44
CA HIS A 71 -30.19 9.14 11.19
C HIS A 71 -30.16 8.70 9.71
N VAL A 72 -31.27 8.21 9.16
CA VAL A 72 -31.35 7.78 7.75
C VAL A 72 -31.00 8.93 6.80
N SER A 73 -31.46 10.15 7.10
CA SER A 73 -31.12 11.31 6.28
C SER A 73 -29.64 11.67 6.33
N LEU A 74 -28.99 11.55 7.50
CA LEU A 74 -27.58 11.86 7.65
C LEU A 74 -26.69 10.78 7.05
N GLU A 75 -27.08 9.51 7.21
CA GLU A 75 -26.39 8.38 6.58
C GLU A 75 -26.39 8.53 5.05
N GLY A 76 -27.52 8.96 4.47
CA GLY A 76 -27.61 9.28 3.05
C GLY A 76 -26.67 10.41 2.61
N GLN A 77 -26.44 11.42 3.45
CA GLN A 77 -25.49 12.50 3.17
C GLN A 77 -24.04 12.04 3.30
N PHE A 78 -23.73 11.23 4.32
CA PHE A 78 -22.42 10.64 4.49
C PHE A 78 -22.04 9.75 3.30
N ARG A 79 -22.96 8.90 2.82
CA ARG A 79 -22.74 8.07 1.62
C ARG A 79 -22.44 8.93 0.38
N LYS A 80 -23.18 10.03 0.18
CA LYS A 80 -22.91 10.97 -0.93
C LYS A 80 -21.52 11.61 -0.81
N PHE A 81 -21.13 12.03 0.38
CA PHE A 81 -19.79 12.56 0.63
C PHE A 81 -18.71 11.53 0.28
N VAL A 82 -18.86 10.27 0.69
CA VAL A 82 -17.92 9.19 0.33
C VAL A 82 -17.88 8.98 -1.19
N ASP A 83 -19.03 8.96 -1.86
CA ASP A 83 -19.08 8.82 -3.32
C ASP A 83 -18.37 9.98 -4.03
N GLU A 84 -18.43 11.21 -3.49
CA GLU A 84 -17.67 12.36 -3.99
C GLU A 84 -16.15 12.19 -3.77
N GLN A 85 -15.73 11.66 -2.62
CA GLN A 85 -14.31 11.36 -2.38
C GLN A 85 -13.80 10.29 -3.34
N ILE A 86 -14.57 9.23 -3.57
CA ILE A 86 -14.25 8.16 -4.54
C ILE A 86 -14.08 8.75 -5.94
N ARG A 87 -15.03 9.58 -6.40
CA ARG A 87 -14.91 10.27 -7.70
C ARG A 87 -13.68 11.17 -7.77
N ALA A 88 -13.36 11.91 -6.70
CA ALA A 88 -12.17 12.75 -6.67
C ALA A 88 -10.86 11.94 -6.79
N ILE A 89 -10.81 10.76 -6.18
CA ILE A 89 -9.69 9.81 -6.33
C ILE A 89 -9.60 9.34 -7.78
N GLU A 90 -10.71 8.96 -8.39
CA GLU A 90 -10.73 8.51 -9.79
C GLU A 90 -10.32 9.62 -10.78
N ASP A 91 -10.81 10.83 -10.58
CA ASP A 91 -10.45 12.01 -11.40
C ASP A 91 -8.97 12.37 -11.30
N THR A 92 -8.28 11.91 -10.26
CA THR A 92 -6.84 12.15 -10.10
C THR A 92 -6.03 11.41 -11.17
N LYS A 93 -6.53 10.28 -11.70
CA LYS A 93 -5.89 9.48 -12.75
C LYS A 93 -5.47 10.31 -13.97
N VAL A 94 -6.35 11.23 -14.39
CA VAL A 94 -6.14 12.07 -15.59
C VAL A 94 -5.44 13.40 -15.32
N LYS A 95 -5.34 13.83 -14.05
CA LYS A 95 -4.77 15.14 -13.66
C LYS A 95 -3.27 15.11 -13.39
N ILE A 96 -2.70 13.94 -13.10
CA ILE A 96 -1.28 13.84 -12.74
C ILE A 96 -0.38 14.00 -13.98
N LYS A 97 0.35 15.12 -14.02
CA LYS A 97 1.33 15.44 -15.07
C LYS A 97 2.75 14.93 -14.77
N LYS A 98 3.09 14.77 -13.48
CA LYS A 98 4.36 14.20 -12.99
C LYS A 98 4.03 13.07 -12.02
N ARG A 99 4.31 11.84 -12.41
CA ARG A 99 3.97 10.61 -11.67
C ARG A 99 5.19 10.16 -10.88
N LYS A 100 5.50 10.90 -9.82
CA LYS A 100 6.64 10.63 -8.92
C LYS A 100 6.20 10.91 -7.48
N GLY A 101 6.70 10.12 -6.53
CA GLY A 101 6.42 10.30 -5.12
C GLY A 101 5.04 9.77 -4.71
N VAL A 102 4.67 10.08 -3.48
CA VAL A 102 3.43 9.63 -2.87
C VAL A 102 2.25 10.41 -3.45
N ILE A 103 1.27 9.70 -4.01
CA ILE A 103 0.07 10.28 -4.58
C ILE A 103 -0.81 10.90 -3.47
N SER A 104 -1.43 12.03 -3.77
CA SER A 104 -2.13 12.82 -2.74
C SER A 104 -3.19 12.05 -1.96
N PHE A 105 -3.96 11.17 -2.59
CA PHE A 105 -4.97 10.38 -1.88
C PHE A 105 -4.35 9.32 -0.96
N ILE A 106 -3.20 8.73 -1.34
CA ILE A 106 -2.43 7.82 -0.47
C ILE A 106 -1.92 8.58 0.75
N ARG A 107 -1.43 9.80 0.55
CA ARG A 107 -0.90 10.66 1.62
C ARG A 107 -1.96 11.17 2.59
N ILE A 108 -3.16 11.48 2.11
CA ILE A 108 -4.24 12.08 2.94
C ILE A 108 -4.99 11.00 3.74
N PHE A 109 -5.08 9.78 3.22
CA PHE A 109 -5.90 8.72 3.80
C PHE A 109 -5.60 8.41 5.28
N PRO A 110 -4.34 8.29 5.75
CA PRO A 110 -4.05 8.00 7.16
C PRO A 110 -4.64 9.02 8.14
N ALA A 111 -4.54 10.31 7.79
CA ALA A 111 -5.09 11.40 8.60
C ALA A 111 -6.62 11.41 8.57
N PHE A 112 -7.22 11.15 7.40
CA PHE A 112 -8.66 11.00 7.24
C PHE A 112 -9.21 9.86 8.11
N MET A 113 -8.59 8.68 8.03
CA MET A 113 -8.96 7.51 8.83
C MET A 113 -8.85 7.84 10.32
N THR A 114 -7.71 8.41 10.75
CA THR A 114 -7.50 8.83 12.15
C THR A 114 -8.59 9.77 12.65
N ALA A 115 -9.00 10.74 11.84
CA ALA A 115 -10.07 11.67 12.20
C ALA A 115 -11.42 10.96 12.36
N VAL A 116 -11.80 10.11 11.41
CA VAL A 116 -13.05 9.32 11.46
C VAL A 116 -13.08 8.41 12.69
N GLU A 117 -11.99 7.67 12.93
CA GLU A 117 -11.89 6.76 14.07
C GLU A 117 -11.95 7.48 15.42
N ASN A 118 -11.41 8.71 15.50
CA ASN A 118 -11.55 9.53 16.69
C ASN A 118 -12.99 10.02 16.92
N MET A 119 -13.75 10.30 15.84
CA MET A 119 -15.15 10.74 15.94
C MET A 119 -16.10 9.63 16.40
N ILE A 120 -15.77 8.37 16.11
CA ILE A 120 -16.57 7.19 16.51
C ILE A 120 -15.96 6.45 17.70
N ALA A 121 -15.02 7.08 18.42
CA ALA A 121 -14.42 6.47 19.60
C ALA A 121 -15.48 6.01 20.62
N GLY A 122 -15.39 4.76 21.03
CA GLY A 122 -16.35 4.14 21.97
C GLY A 122 -17.68 3.71 21.36
N VAL A 123 -17.81 3.70 20.02
CA VAL A 123 -18.86 2.96 19.31
C VAL A 123 -18.55 1.46 19.40
N ASP A 124 -19.52 0.65 19.81
CA ASP A 124 -19.38 -0.82 19.87
C ASP A 124 -19.24 -1.37 18.44
N HIS A 125 -18.37 -2.37 18.26
CA HIS A 125 -18.12 -3.05 16.99
C HIS A 125 -19.39 -3.65 16.37
N ASN A 126 -20.41 -3.95 17.19
CA ASN A 126 -21.69 -4.48 16.73
C ASN A 126 -22.66 -3.42 16.20
N GLN A 127 -22.36 -2.13 16.36
CA GLN A 127 -23.23 -1.05 15.88
C GLN A 127 -23.24 -0.95 14.34
N ILE A 128 -24.35 -0.43 13.81
CA ILE A 128 -24.58 -0.31 12.37
C ILE A 128 -23.59 0.69 11.76
N LEU A 129 -23.25 1.75 12.50
CA LEU A 129 -22.27 2.74 12.07
C LEU A 129 -20.91 2.11 11.82
N ARG A 130 -20.39 1.26 12.73
CA ARG A 130 -19.09 0.60 12.55
C ARG A 130 -19.04 -0.16 11.23
N ARG A 131 -20.04 -1.02 10.98
CA ARG A 131 -20.15 -1.80 9.73
C ARG A 131 -20.26 -0.91 8.49
N THR A 132 -20.93 0.22 8.64
CA THR A 132 -21.05 1.22 7.57
C THR A 132 -19.70 1.85 7.27
N ILE A 133 -18.97 2.32 8.29
CA ILE A 133 -17.63 2.90 8.11
C ILE A 133 -16.66 1.88 7.54
N ASP A 134 -16.65 0.63 8.01
CA ASP A 134 -15.76 -0.42 7.49
C ASP A 134 -16.02 -0.69 6.01
N ARG A 135 -17.30 -0.73 5.60
CA ARG A 135 -17.67 -0.84 4.19
C ARG A 135 -17.18 0.35 3.37
N GLU A 136 -17.31 1.57 3.88
CA GLU A 136 -16.86 2.75 3.17
C GLU A 136 -15.32 2.82 3.10
N TYR A 137 -14.59 2.37 4.12
CA TYR A 137 -13.14 2.18 4.06
C TYR A 137 -12.73 1.20 2.99
N ASP A 138 -13.38 0.04 2.91
CA ASP A 138 -13.09 -0.95 1.88
C ASP A 138 -13.29 -0.36 0.47
N ARG A 139 -14.40 0.36 0.24
CA ARG A 139 -14.66 1.03 -1.04
C ARG A 139 -13.59 2.07 -1.38
N ILE A 140 -13.25 2.94 -0.44
CA ILE A 140 -12.24 3.99 -0.65
C ILE A 140 -10.88 3.37 -0.96
N LEU A 141 -10.42 2.40 -0.14
CA LEU A 141 -9.13 1.75 -0.29
C LEU A 141 -9.03 0.99 -1.61
N LYS A 142 -10.09 0.26 -1.98
CA LYS A 142 -10.17 -0.39 -3.29
C LYS A 142 -9.99 0.59 -4.43
N THR A 143 -10.75 1.68 -4.43
CA THR A 143 -10.61 2.71 -5.48
C THR A 143 -9.22 3.35 -5.46
N MET A 144 -8.62 3.59 -4.28
CA MET A 144 -7.27 4.14 -4.18
C MET A 144 -6.23 3.22 -4.84
N PHE A 145 -6.25 1.92 -4.54
CA PHE A 145 -5.29 0.95 -5.06
C PHE A 145 -5.47 0.75 -6.57
N GLU A 146 -6.72 0.58 -7.03
CA GLU A 146 -7.02 0.50 -8.47
C GLU A 146 -6.59 1.77 -9.21
N SER A 147 -6.81 2.94 -8.62
CA SER A 147 -6.41 4.21 -9.21
C SER A 147 -4.90 4.38 -9.26
N LEU A 148 -4.19 3.99 -8.20
CA LEU A 148 -2.75 3.99 -8.18
C LEU A 148 -2.17 3.08 -9.26
N MET A 149 -2.74 1.88 -9.46
CA MET A 149 -2.31 0.96 -10.51
C MET A 149 -2.51 1.55 -11.92
N VAL A 150 -3.64 2.21 -12.16
CA VAL A 150 -3.87 2.91 -13.45
C VAL A 150 -2.88 4.06 -13.63
N ILE A 151 -2.63 4.84 -12.58
CA ILE A 151 -1.65 5.94 -12.62
C ILE A 151 -0.24 5.40 -12.89
N ALA A 152 0.13 4.26 -12.29
CA ALA A 152 1.43 3.66 -12.54
C ALA A 152 1.56 3.17 -13.99
N ARG A 153 0.52 2.56 -14.55
CA ARG A 153 0.54 1.96 -15.91
C ARG A 153 0.51 2.98 -17.03
N GLU A 154 -0.29 4.03 -16.89
CA GLU A 154 -0.40 5.05 -17.92
C GLU A 154 0.82 6.00 -17.84
N HIS A 155 1.43 6.35 -18.97
CA HIS A 155 2.42 7.43 -18.99
C HIS A 155 2.31 8.26 -20.27
N PRO A 156 2.35 9.61 -20.18
CA PRO A 156 2.63 10.43 -21.34
C PRO A 156 4.10 10.22 -21.71
N ALA A 157 4.37 9.85 -22.96
CA ALA A 157 5.72 9.77 -23.51
C ALA A 157 6.42 11.13 -23.37
N VAL A 158 7.17 11.35 -22.28
CA VAL A 158 7.97 12.57 -22.09
C VAL A 158 9.43 12.17 -22.20
N GLY A 159 9.99 12.57 -23.35
CA GLY A 159 11.34 12.32 -23.76
C GLY A 159 12.37 12.76 -22.71
N ILE A 160 13.17 11.79 -22.28
CA ILE A 160 14.53 12.04 -21.81
C ILE A 160 15.40 11.06 -22.60
N ALA A 161 15.74 11.47 -23.81
CA ALA A 161 16.82 10.89 -24.59
C ALA A 161 18.12 11.10 -23.81
N GLY A 162 18.75 10.02 -23.34
CA GLY A 162 19.96 10.12 -22.53
C GLY A 162 20.31 8.84 -21.80
N GLY A 163 20.23 7.69 -22.48
CA GLY A 163 20.69 6.42 -21.95
C GLY A 163 20.54 5.32 -22.98
N THR A 164 21.52 4.43 -23.06
CA THR A 164 21.53 3.23 -23.91
C THR A 164 20.59 2.12 -23.41
N ALA A 165 19.60 2.46 -22.57
CA ALA A 165 18.59 1.53 -22.08
C ALA A 165 17.34 1.66 -22.94
N ASP A 166 16.71 0.54 -23.26
CA ASP A 166 15.46 0.50 -24.01
C ASP A 166 14.41 1.40 -23.32
N PRO A 167 13.71 2.30 -24.03
CA PRO A 167 12.62 3.07 -23.46
C PRO A 167 11.63 2.24 -22.61
N GLU A 168 11.35 0.99 -23.03
CA GLU A 168 10.47 0.07 -22.29
C GLU A 168 11.01 -0.33 -20.91
N ASP A 169 12.32 -0.58 -20.78
CA ASP A 169 12.97 -0.94 -19.51
C ASP A 169 12.89 0.20 -18.48
N LYS A 170 12.94 1.44 -18.97
CA LYS A 170 12.84 2.63 -18.13
C LYS A 170 11.41 2.86 -17.65
N GLU A 171 10.43 2.57 -18.49
CA GLU A 171 9.00 2.69 -18.15
C GLU A 171 8.60 1.65 -17.11
N ALA A 172 8.96 0.38 -17.31
CA ALA A 172 8.75 -0.68 -16.34
C ALA A 172 9.40 -0.35 -14.98
N LEU A 173 10.56 0.29 -15.00
CA LEU A 173 11.24 0.69 -13.77
C LEU A 173 10.50 1.81 -13.02
N ASN A 174 10.02 2.84 -13.71
CA ASN A 174 9.24 3.93 -13.08
C ASN A 174 7.92 3.42 -12.50
N PHE A 175 7.28 2.46 -13.18
CA PHE A 175 6.09 1.76 -12.69
C PHE A 175 6.34 1.14 -11.31
N HIS A 176 7.42 0.34 -11.16
CA HIS A 176 7.75 -0.27 -9.88
C HIS A 176 8.14 0.74 -8.80
N ILE A 177 8.89 1.79 -9.16
CA ILE A 177 9.30 2.83 -8.21
C ILE A 177 8.06 3.50 -7.58
N LEU A 178 7.08 3.91 -8.40
CA LEU A 178 5.89 4.58 -7.91
C LEU A 178 5.09 3.70 -6.93
N LEU A 179 4.94 2.42 -7.24
CA LEU A 179 4.21 1.48 -6.39
C LEU A 179 4.96 1.20 -5.09
N ILE A 180 6.28 1.01 -5.14
CA ILE A 180 7.11 0.86 -3.94
C ILE A 180 6.98 2.07 -3.01
N GLU A 181 7.05 3.30 -3.55
CA GLU A 181 6.93 4.53 -2.77
C GLU A 181 5.57 4.65 -2.07
N ASN A 182 4.49 4.41 -2.81
CA ASN A 182 3.13 4.57 -2.31
C ASN A 182 2.73 3.45 -1.33
N MET A 183 3.10 2.20 -1.62
CA MET A 183 2.85 1.08 -0.70
C MET A 183 3.66 1.24 0.59
N ASN A 184 4.93 1.65 0.50
CA ASN A 184 5.72 1.92 1.70
C ASN A 184 5.08 3.01 2.56
N HIS A 185 4.65 4.12 1.96
CA HIS A 185 3.98 5.19 2.70
C HIS A 185 2.69 4.69 3.38
N PHE A 186 1.87 3.92 2.65
CA PHE A 186 0.65 3.35 3.20
C PHE A 186 0.94 2.42 4.39
N LEU A 187 1.96 1.56 4.31
CA LEU A 187 2.36 0.64 5.37
C LEU A 187 2.85 1.36 6.63
N GLU A 188 3.59 2.45 6.46
CA GLU A 188 4.18 3.22 7.56
C GLU A 188 3.19 4.12 8.27
N GLU A 189 2.36 4.83 7.50
CA GLU A 189 1.48 5.87 8.05
C GLU A 189 0.11 5.32 8.47
N THR A 190 -0.33 4.19 7.92
CA THR A 190 -1.65 3.62 8.25
C THR A 190 -1.56 2.77 9.51
N ASP A 191 -2.02 3.33 10.63
CA ASP A 191 -2.35 2.60 11.84
C ASP A 191 -3.71 1.92 11.68
N THR A 192 -3.73 0.58 11.66
CA THR A 192 -4.95 -0.21 11.48
C THR A 192 -5.84 -0.17 12.71
N ARG A 193 -5.31 0.18 13.89
CA ARG A 193 -6.01 0.13 15.19
C ARG A 193 -6.66 -1.25 15.48
N GLY A 194 -6.18 -2.31 14.84
CA GLY A 194 -6.77 -3.65 14.92
C GLY A 194 -8.08 -3.84 14.15
N LEU A 195 -8.43 -2.94 13.22
CA LEU A 195 -9.60 -3.09 12.35
C LEU A 195 -9.31 -4.09 11.23
N ASP A 196 -10.07 -5.18 11.17
CA ASP A 196 -9.89 -6.27 10.19
C ASP A 196 -9.85 -5.77 8.73
N VAL A 197 -10.71 -4.80 8.38
CA VAL A 197 -10.72 -4.22 7.03
C VAL A 197 -9.38 -3.57 6.70
N LEU A 198 -8.80 -2.80 7.62
CA LEU A 198 -7.52 -2.12 7.39
C LEU A 198 -6.35 -3.10 7.41
N GLU A 199 -6.40 -4.14 8.26
CA GLU A 199 -5.38 -5.21 8.28
C GLU A 199 -5.33 -5.98 6.95
N GLY A 200 -6.50 -6.26 6.35
CA GLY A 200 -6.59 -6.87 5.02
C GLY A 200 -5.89 -6.03 3.95
N TRP A 201 -6.18 -4.73 3.93
CA TRP A 201 -5.55 -3.79 2.99
C TRP A 201 -4.06 -3.56 3.26
N LYS A 202 -3.63 -3.58 4.53
CA LYS A 202 -2.20 -3.50 4.89
C LYS A 202 -1.44 -4.76 4.44
N THR A 203 -2.05 -5.93 4.56
CA THR A 203 -1.50 -7.19 4.04
C THR A 203 -1.38 -7.17 2.51
N GLN A 204 -2.40 -6.67 1.82
CA GLN A 204 -2.36 -6.48 0.37
C GLN A 204 -1.24 -5.50 -0.03
N ALA A 205 -1.14 -4.35 0.62
CA ALA A 205 -0.09 -3.38 0.37
C ALA A 205 1.31 -3.97 0.56
N ASN A 206 1.49 -4.80 1.60
CA ASN A 206 2.75 -5.49 1.86
C ASN A 206 3.10 -6.47 0.74
N THR A 207 2.09 -7.18 0.23
CA THR A 207 2.27 -8.12 -0.90
C THR A 207 2.70 -7.38 -2.16
N GLU A 208 1.97 -6.33 -2.54
CA GLU A 208 2.29 -5.51 -3.72
C GLU A 208 3.66 -4.82 -3.57
N TYR A 209 4.00 -4.34 -2.36
CA TYR A 209 5.30 -3.78 -2.05
C TYR A 209 6.44 -4.77 -2.37
N HIS A 210 6.36 -5.98 -1.83
CA HIS A 210 7.42 -6.99 -2.02
C HIS A 210 7.48 -7.51 -3.46
N GLU A 211 6.34 -7.66 -4.13
CA GLU A 211 6.30 -8.06 -5.54
C GLU A 211 7.04 -7.03 -6.42
N HIS A 212 6.68 -5.74 -6.28
CA HIS A 212 7.31 -4.69 -7.06
C HIS A 212 8.75 -4.42 -6.64
N MET A 213 9.09 -4.60 -5.35
CA MET A 213 10.48 -4.57 -4.89
C MET A 213 11.31 -5.65 -5.59
N ALA A 214 10.83 -6.89 -5.63
CA ALA A 214 11.54 -7.99 -6.28
C ALA A 214 11.77 -7.72 -7.78
N LEU A 215 10.76 -7.23 -8.50
CA LEU A 215 10.87 -6.86 -9.91
C LEU A 215 11.84 -5.69 -10.13
N TYR A 216 11.76 -4.66 -9.28
CA TYR A 216 12.71 -3.55 -9.29
C TYR A 216 14.15 -4.03 -9.10
N LEU A 217 14.41 -4.83 -8.05
CA LEU A 217 15.73 -5.39 -7.75
C LEU A 217 16.26 -6.23 -8.91
N ASN A 218 15.44 -7.13 -9.45
CA ASN A 218 15.81 -7.97 -10.59
C ASN A 218 16.27 -7.14 -11.79
N THR A 219 15.68 -5.96 -12.02
CA THR A 219 16.09 -5.05 -13.08
C THR A 219 17.35 -4.26 -12.73
N VAL A 220 17.43 -3.64 -11.54
CA VAL A 220 18.57 -2.77 -11.20
C VAL A 220 19.86 -3.54 -10.94
N MET A 221 19.77 -4.79 -10.47
CA MET A 221 20.90 -5.67 -10.18
C MET A 221 21.60 -6.21 -11.44
N ARG A 222 20.94 -6.21 -12.60
CA ARG A 222 21.56 -6.61 -13.88
C ARG A 222 22.76 -5.75 -14.24
N ARG A 223 22.77 -4.47 -13.83
CA ARG A 223 23.89 -3.58 -14.15
C ARG A 223 25.17 -3.94 -13.39
N PRO A 224 25.16 -4.06 -12.05
CA PRO A 224 26.36 -4.46 -11.31
C PRO A 224 26.68 -5.95 -11.43
N LEU A 225 25.68 -6.84 -11.58
CA LEU A 225 25.88 -8.29 -11.46
C LEU A 225 25.48 -9.08 -12.73
N GLY A 226 25.18 -8.43 -13.85
CA GLY A 226 24.53 -9.05 -15.01
C GLY A 226 25.19 -10.31 -15.54
N ARG A 227 26.50 -10.27 -15.80
CA ARG A 227 27.25 -11.44 -16.31
C ARG A 227 27.28 -12.60 -15.32
N LEU A 228 27.40 -12.30 -14.03
CA LEU A 228 27.33 -13.30 -12.97
C LEU A 228 25.94 -13.94 -12.89
N LEU A 229 24.88 -13.11 -12.90
CA LEU A 229 23.50 -13.56 -12.84
C LEU A 229 23.13 -14.42 -14.06
N GLU A 230 23.51 -14.00 -15.27
CA GLU A 230 23.27 -14.77 -16.50
C GLU A 230 23.90 -16.17 -16.43
N GLN A 231 25.15 -16.26 -15.94
CA GLN A 231 25.84 -17.53 -15.76
C GLN A 231 25.15 -18.42 -14.73
N ILE A 232 24.75 -17.85 -13.58
CA ILE A 232 24.04 -18.58 -12.50
C ILE A 232 22.68 -19.08 -13.00
N GLU A 233 21.89 -18.20 -13.62
CA GLU A 233 20.54 -18.50 -14.11
C GLU A 233 20.55 -19.55 -15.22
N ASN A 234 21.54 -19.51 -16.12
CA ASN A 234 21.72 -20.55 -17.14
C ASN A 234 21.96 -21.94 -16.51
N ILE A 235 22.79 -22.01 -15.48
CA ILE A 235 23.07 -23.27 -14.77
C ILE A 235 21.82 -23.76 -14.03
N GLU A 236 21.16 -22.87 -13.28
CA GLU A 236 19.94 -23.18 -12.52
C GLU A 236 18.79 -23.63 -13.42
N ALA A 237 18.55 -22.95 -14.54
CA ALA A 237 17.53 -23.34 -15.51
C ALA A 237 17.78 -24.75 -16.07
N GLN A 238 19.04 -25.07 -16.35
CA GLN A 238 19.40 -26.41 -16.82
C GLN A 238 19.19 -27.50 -15.76
N LEU A 239 19.54 -27.21 -14.50
CA LEU A 239 19.25 -28.10 -13.37
C LEU A 239 17.73 -28.31 -13.21
N GLN A 240 16.94 -27.24 -13.31
CA GLN A 240 15.47 -27.33 -13.24
C GLN A 240 14.87 -28.18 -14.37
N THR A 241 15.46 -28.17 -15.57
CA THR A 241 15.04 -29.06 -16.67
C THR A 241 15.46 -30.52 -16.49
N GLY A 242 16.09 -30.87 -15.37
CA GLY A 242 16.49 -32.24 -15.04
C GLY A 242 17.82 -32.69 -15.69
N LYS A 243 18.60 -31.77 -16.27
CA LYS A 243 19.94 -32.11 -16.77
C LYS A 243 20.86 -32.44 -15.59
N SER A 244 21.68 -33.48 -15.75
CA SER A 244 22.63 -33.85 -14.70
C SER A 244 23.73 -32.80 -14.53
N ALA A 245 24.14 -32.57 -13.28
CA ALA A 245 25.25 -31.68 -12.92
C ALA A 245 26.51 -31.92 -13.77
N MET A 246 26.89 -33.18 -13.98
CA MET A 246 28.05 -33.55 -14.79
C MET A 246 27.90 -33.14 -16.26
N ALA A 247 26.70 -33.25 -16.85
CA ALA A 247 26.46 -32.84 -18.23
C ALA A 247 26.53 -31.32 -18.38
N ILE A 248 26.04 -30.57 -17.39
CA ILE A 248 26.13 -29.10 -17.34
C ILE A 248 27.59 -28.67 -17.24
N ALA A 249 28.36 -29.25 -16.31
CA ALA A 249 29.77 -28.91 -16.09
C ALA A 249 30.69 -29.22 -17.28
N ARG A 250 30.28 -30.09 -18.22
CA ARG A 250 31.03 -30.39 -19.45
C ARG A 250 30.79 -29.37 -20.57
N GLN A 251 29.76 -28.54 -20.49
CA GLN A 251 29.48 -27.55 -21.52
C GLN A 251 30.57 -26.47 -21.55
N PRO A 252 31.05 -26.02 -22.73
CA PRO A 252 32.08 -24.99 -22.81
C PRO A 252 31.73 -23.68 -22.09
N SER A 253 30.44 -23.31 -22.06
CA SER A 253 29.93 -22.12 -21.38
C SER A 253 29.83 -22.27 -19.85
N ASN A 254 29.67 -23.50 -19.35
CA ASN A 254 29.41 -23.79 -17.94
C ASN A 254 30.50 -24.67 -17.32
N ASN A 255 31.64 -24.85 -17.99
CA ASN A 255 32.73 -25.58 -17.40
C ASN A 255 33.38 -24.79 -16.26
N LYS A 256 34.11 -25.52 -15.42
CA LYS A 256 34.79 -24.97 -14.24
C LYS A 256 35.63 -23.73 -14.56
N ALA A 257 36.38 -23.75 -15.66
CA ALA A 257 37.24 -22.65 -16.07
C ALA A 257 36.44 -21.39 -16.47
N ALA A 258 35.33 -21.57 -17.20
CA ALA A 258 34.42 -20.50 -17.57
C ALA A 258 33.75 -19.87 -16.34
N PHE A 259 33.26 -20.70 -15.41
CA PHE A 259 32.64 -20.23 -14.17
C PHE A 259 33.65 -19.48 -13.28
N ASN A 260 34.86 -20.03 -13.08
CA ASN A 260 35.95 -19.34 -12.37
C ASN A 260 36.32 -18.00 -13.00
N LYS A 261 36.34 -17.92 -14.35
CA LYS A 261 36.62 -16.68 -15.05
C LYS A 261 35.56 -15.61 -14.82
N VAL A 262 34.27 -16.01 -14.75
CA VAL A 262 33.19 -15.09 -14.41
C VAL A 262 33.33 -14.64 -12.96
N LEU A 263 33.45 -15.57 -12.01
CA LEU A 263 33.61 -15.25 -10.60
C LEU A 263 34.83 -14.36 -10.31
N GLY A 264 35.96 -14.62 -10.94
CA GLY A 264 37.18 -13.81 -10.80
C GLY A 264 37.06 -12.38 -11.35
N SER A 265 36.00 -12.05 -12.10
CA SER A 265 35.71 -10.66 -12.51
C SER A 265 34.96 -9.84 -11.45
N TYR A 266 34.55 -10.48 -10.34
CA TYR A 266 33.81 -9.87 -9.24
C TYR A 266 34.65 -9.90 -7.95
N ASP A 267 35.83 -9.29 -7.99
CA ASP A 267 36.66 -9.08 -6.80
C ASP A 267 36.07 -8.00 -5.87
N SER A 268 36.66 -7.85 -4.67
CA SER A 268 36.24 -6.82 -3.70
C SER A 268 36.20 -5.40 -4.26
N LYS A 269 37.01 -5.07 -5.27
CA LYS A 269 37.06 -3.74 -5.85
C LYS A 269 35.89 -3.52 -6.81
N GLU A 270 35.63 -4.48 -7.70
CA GLU A 270 34.53 -4.38 -8.66
C GLU A 270 33.17 -4.48 -7.97
N VAL A 271 33.03 -5.34 -6.97
CA VAL A 271 31.81 -5.44 -6.15
C VAL A 271 31.51 -4.11 -5.45
N ARG A 272 32.50 -3.48 -4.79
CA ARG A 272 32.31 -2.16 -4.14
C ARG A 272 31.91 -1.08 -5.14
N LYS A 273 32.52 -1.06 -6.32
CA LYS A 273 32.18 -0.11 -7.38
C LYS A 273 30.77 -0.32 -7.93
N GLY A 274 30.34 -1.57 -8.06
CA GLY A 274 28.98 -1.96 -8.42
C GLY A 274 27.96 -1.46 -7.39
N ILE A 275 28.22 -1.69 -6.11
CA ILE A 275 27.38 -1.23 -4.99
C ILE A 275 27.28 0.30 -4.95
N GLU A 276 28.38 1.03 -5.10
CA GLU A 276 28.34 2.51 -5.10
C GLU A 276 27.52 3.07 -6.27
N THR A 277 27.62 2.44 -7.44
CA THR A 277 26.80 2.82 -8.61
C THR A 277 25.31 2.53 -8.37
N LEU A 278 25.01 1.39 -7.74
CA LEU A 278 23.65 1.01 -7.36
C LEU A 278 23.08 1.97 -6.31
N ARG A 279 23.87 2.35 -5.29
CA ARG A 279 23.48 3.30 -4.24
C ARG A 279 23.05 4.64 -4.83
N LYS A 280 23.87 5.22 -5.71
CA LYS A 280 23.52 6.45 -6.44
C LYS A 280 22.25 6.32 -7.27
N ARG A 281 22.00 5.14 -7.85
CA ARG A 281 20.79 4.87 -8.63
C ARG A 281 19.54 4.79 -7.72
N VAL A 282 19.64 4.11 -6.58
CA VAL A 282 18.57 4.04 -5.56
C VAL A 282 18.27 5.44 -5.02
N GLU A 283 19.28 6.23 -4.66
CA GLU A 283 19.13 7.62 -4.22
C GLU A 283 18.44 8.48 -5.29
N LYS A 284 18.78 8.31 -6.57
CA LYS A 284 18.12 9.03 -7.65
C LYS A 284 16.64 8.66 -7.80
N HIS A 285 16.30 7.39 -7.59
CA HIS A 285 14.92 6.91 -7.76
C HIS A 285 14.04 7.31 -6.58
N PHE A 286 14.49 7.07 -5.35
CA PHE A 286 13.67 7.18 -4.13
C PHE A 286 14.06 8.35 -3.21
N GLY A 287 15.20 9.01 -3.45
CA GLY A 287 15.74 10.06 -2.58
C GLY A 287 15.25 11.48 -2.88
N ASP A 288 14.55 11.68 -3.99
CA ASP A 288 14.00 12.97 -4.42
C ASP A 288 12.47 12.93 -4.27
N ALA A 289 12.02 13.02 -3.01
CA ALA A 289 10.60 13.09 -2.65
C ALA A 289 10.29 14.42 -1.94
N ASP A 290 9.01 14.79 -1.96
CA ASP A 290 8.50 16.01 -1.30
C ASP A 290 8.71 16.02 0.23
N ASP A 291 8.92 14.85 0.84
CA ASP A 291 9.29 14.69 2.25
C ASP A 291 10.66 13.99 2.39
N PRO A 292 11.72 14.72 2.82
CA PRO A 292 13.06 14.18 3.01
C PRO A 292 13.18 13.07 4.06
N THR A 293 12.26 13.00 5.02
CA THR A 293 12.32 12.00 6.10
C THR A 293 11.79 10.65 5.62
N LEU A 294 10.65 10.66 4.93
CA LEU A 294 10.05 9.49 4.29
C LEU A 294 10.96 8.90 3.21
N SER A 295 11.57 9.74 2.36
CA SER A 295 12.48 9.28 1.30
C SER A 295 13.74 8.64 1.87
N ARG A 296 14.32 9.21 2.93
CA ARG A 296 15.52 8.64 3.57
C ARG A 296 15.24 7.27 4.17
N GLY A 297 14.11 7.11 4.85
CA GLY A 297 13.69 5.82 5.40
C GLY A 297 13.47 4.76 4.32
N LEU A 298 12.85 5.13 3.20
CA LEU A 298 12.65 4.23 2.06
C LEU A 298 13.96 3.85 1.37
N VAL A 299 14.87 4.82 1.14
CA VAL A 299 16.20 4.55 0.55
C VAL A 299 16.96 3.53 1.39
N ILE A 300 16.95 3.68 2.73
CA ILE A 300 17.62 2.72 3.63
C ILE A 300 17.02 1.32 3.48
N ARG A 301 15.69 1.20 3.42
CA ARG A 301 15.01 -0.09 3.19
C ARG A 301 15.37 -0.72 1.85
N VAL A 302 15.31 0.05 0.77
CA VAL A 302 15.68 -0.44 -0.58
C VAL A 302 17.15 -0.88 -0.61
N LEU A 303 18.06 -0.15 0.05
CA LEU A 303 19.46 -0.54 0.14
C LEU A 303 19.67 -1.82 0.95
N LYS A 304 18.88 -2.04 2.01
CA LYS A 304 18.87 -3.30 2.76
C LYS A 304 18.41 -4.47 1.88
N GLU A 305 17.33 -4.29 1.13
CA GLU A 305 16.86 -5.28 0.15
C GLU A 305 17.94 -5.56 -0.93
N CYS A 306 18.69 -4.53 -1.33
CA CYS A 306 19.84 -4.72 -2.20
C CYS A 306 20.94 -5.56 -1.54
N GLU A 307 21.27 -5.31 -0.28
CA GLU A 307 22.23 -6.11 0.48
C GLU A 307 21.80 -7.58 0.56
N GLU A 308 20.53 -7.84 0.90
CA GLU A 308 19.95 -9.18 0.98
C GLU A 308 20.00 -9.91 -0.37
N PHE A 309 19.80 -9.20 -1.49
CA PHE A 309 19.97 -9.75 -2.83
C PHE A 309 21.41 -10.21 -3.09
N TYR A 310 22.43 -9.42 -2.70
CA TYR A 310 23.84 -9.82 -2.84
C TYR A 310 24.15 -11.07 -2.00
N VAL A 311 23.58 -11.19 -0.81
CA VAL A 311 23.69 -12.40 0.02
C VAL A 311 23.01 -13.59 -0.65
N GLY A 312 21.84 -13.37 -1.28
CA GLY A 312 21.15 -14.39 -2.07
C GLY A 312 21.99 -14.90 -3.25
N VAL A 313 22.65 -13.99 -3.98
CA VAL A 313 23.57 -14.35 -5.08
C VAL A 313 24.72 -15.22 -4.58
N GLU A 314 25.31 -14.86 -3.45
CA GLU A 314 26.38 -15.67 -2.85
C GLU A 314 25.90 -17.09 -2.52
N ASN A 315 24.72 -17.23 -1.90
CA ASN A 315 24.17 -18.53 -1.58
C ASN A 315 23.93 -19.38 -2.83
N ARG A 316 23.47 -18.77 -3.93
CA ARG A 316 23.30 -19.44 -5.24
C ARG A 316 24.63 -19.90 -5.81
N ILE A 317 25.68 -19.09 -5.72
CA ILE A 317 27.05 -19.47 -6.12
C ILE A 317 27.52 -20.69 -5.31
N GLY A 318 27.37 -20.66 -3.98
CA GLY A 318 27.77 -21.76 -3.10
C GLY A 318 27.07 -23.08 -3.43
N ARG A 319 25.76 -23.04 -3.74
CA ARG A 319 25.00 -24.21 -4.20
C ARG A 319 25.54 -24.74 -5.52
N ILE A 320 25.76 -23.88 -6.53
CA ILE A 320 26.31 -24.29 -7.83
C ILE A 320 27.71 -24.92 -7.67
N ILE A 321 28.57 -24.33 -6.84
CA ILE A 321 29.91 -24.87 -6.55
C ILE A 321 29.82 -26.27 -5.99
N THR A 322 28.89 -26.50 -5.06
CA THR A 322 28.69 -27.79 -4.40
C THR A 322 28.06 -28.81 -5.35
N ASP A 323 26.94 -28.46 -5.97
CA ASP A 323 26.07 -29.38 -6.69
C ASP A 323 26.58 -29.68 -8.11
N VAL A 324 27.21 -28.70 -8.77
CA VAL A 324 27.67 -28.82 -10.17
C VAL A 324 29.16 -29.11 -10.26
N TYR A 325 29.96 -28.49 -9.41
CA TYR A 325 31.42 -28.57 -9.47
C TYR A 325 32.05 -29.33 -8.30
N SER A 326 31.26 -30.00 -7.45
CA SER A 326 31.74 -30.85 -6.35
C SER A 326 32.72 -30.15 -5.39
N GLY A 327 32.56 -28.84 -5.19
CA GLY A 327 33.42 -28.04 -4.31
C GLY A 327 34.79 -27.68 -4.89
N GLU A 328 35.09 -28.05 -6.14
CA GLU A 328 36.42 -27.82 -6.69
C GLU A 328 36.66 -26.40 -7.21
N VAL A 329 35.64 -25.56 -7.23
CA VAL A 329 35.72 -24.12 -7.56
C VAL A 329 35.99 -23.35 -6.28
N ILE A 330 37.17 -22.73 -6.20
CA ILE A 330 37.55 -21.88 -5.06
C ILE A 330 37.11 -20.47 -5.37
N PHE A 331 36.15 -19.96 -4.59
CA PHE A 331 35.68 -18.59 -4.68
C PHE A 331 35.34 -18.07 -3.29
N GLU A 332 35.89 -16.90 -2.97
CA GLU A 332 35.59 -16.17 -1.75
C GLU A 332 34.78 -14.92 -2.12
N TRP A 333 33.49 -14.93 -1.78
CA TRP A 333 32.65 -13.75 -1.96
C TRP A 333 33.04 -12.69 -0.92
N PRO A 334 33.19 -11.41 -1.30
CA PRO A 334 33.66 -10.37 -0.40
C PRO A 334 32.53 -9.90 0.55
N ARG A 335 32.02 -10.80 1.41
CA ARG A 335 30.89 -10.57 2.33
C ARG A 335 31.06 -9.31 3.18
N ALA A 336 32.27 -9.15 3.74
CA ALA A 336 32.58 -8.03 4.62
C ALA A 336 32.54 -6.69 3.86
N ASP A 337 33.06 -6.67 2.61
CA ASP A 337 33.02 -5.48 1.77
C ASP A 337 31.61 -5.15 1.30
N VAL A 338 30.79 -6.15 0.96
CA VAL A 338 29.38 -5.96 0.60
C VAL A 338 28.64 -5.30 1.77
N LYS A 339 28.75 -5.87 2.97
CA LYS A 339 28.11 -5.34 4.17
C LYS A 339 28.63 -3.95 4.55
N ALA A 340 29.92 -3.69 4.36
CA ALA A 340 30.49 -2.37 4.61
C ALA A 340 30.04 -1.33 3.58
N ALA A 341 29.82 -1.72 2.32
CA ALA A 341 29.44 -0.81 1.24
C ALA A 341 27.95 -0.42 1.24
N PHE A 342 27.08 -1.19 1.89
CA PHE A 342 25.66 -0.87 2.09
C PHE A 342 25.36 -0.11 3.39
N ARG A 343 26.35 0.07 4.27
CA ARG A 343 26.22 0.76 5.57
C ARG A 343 26.36 2.27 5.50
#